data_AF-A0A3S1E9P7-F1
#
_entry.id   AF-A0A3S1E9P7-F1
#
_cell.length_a   1.000
_cell.length_b   1.000
_cell.length_c   1.000
_cell.angle_alpha   90.00
_cell.angle_beta   90.00
_cell.angle_gamma   90.00
#
_symmetry.space_group_name_H-M   'P 1'
#
loop_
_entity.id
_entity.type
_entity.pdbx_description
1 polymer ?
#
loop_
_entity_poly.entity_id
_entity_poly.type
_entity_poly.pdbx_seq_one_letter_code
_entity_poly.pdbx_strand_id
1 'polypeptide(L)'
;IEIGLWVGGGATPNTFGNAANPARGTAIQWLRSYRSGHGPAPAPLKNCPWCGDEFKPDAFHLHPNQQNPRRLDIRCLNVDCDFSSADRLPIVVVDEEIYRRLPAFMIATIDKFANVPWVGSAGAFFGNVTRHDGLGFYGAAEPNAGTRLPSPLPPIDLVIQDELHLISGPLGTVAGLYETAFDLLASRRINEESRGPKIVASTATVRRASAQIRNLFGRTSTAIFPPPGIDRHDSFFAKADTSSPSRLYVGVASPGRGPKLVFLRTLQTLLAGAAALASGGADDPADPYLTALCYFNALRELGGARRIVDDEVRAHLGSYGSSRVRFQPAGQVFANRQLREIQELTSRYSTDKVSEARTRLGRPASEKNAVDVALATNMISVGLDIGRLGLMVVQGQPKTAAEYIQATSRVGREAAKPGLVVTLLNVHKPRDRMHYEQFRAFHRSFYRAVEATSVTPFSTRALDRALAATMVSAIRHFEPGLTPNEKASEVAQHDPAFLAVVEAVRSKMTRSGASQAEIDRCLDRLQALKDAWIDIASTQTSGGDPFKYANEQPVRRLLQDPQSQQANMAPERRLFIAGRSMRDTEPAALLRLRTPTGQSF
;
A
#
# COMPACT_ATOMS: atom_id res chain seq x y z
N ILE A 1 5.17 -13.23 -22.17
CA ILE A 1 4.30 -12.65 -21.12
C ILE A 1 5.23 -11.98 -20.12
N GLU A 2 5.04 -10.70 -19.83
CA GLU A 2 5.86 -9.92 -18.88
C GLU A 2 5.03 -9.50 -17.67
N ILE A 3 5.69 -9.31 -16.52
CA ILE A 3 5.12 -8.81 -15.26
C ILE A 3 5.68 -7.41 -14.98
N GLY A 4 4.80 -6.43 -14.85
CA GLY A 4 5.14 -5.04 -14.52
C GLY A 4 5.03 -4.75 -13.03
N LEU A 5 5.97 -3.98 -12.49
CA LEU A 5 5.91 -3.45 -11.12
C LEU A 5 5.80 -1.92 -11.14
N TRP A 6 4.57 -1.42 -11.18
CA TRP A 6 4.26 0.01 -11.28
C TRP A 6 3.95 0.61 -9.89
N VAL A 7 5.01 0.88 -9.13
CA VAL A 7 4.93 1.28 -7.72
C VAL A 7 5.67 2.59 -7.44
N GLY A 8 5.30 3.30 -6.37
CA GLY A 8 5.82 4.65 -6.10
C GLY A 8 7.36 4.74 -6.14
N GLY A 9 7.89 5.93 -6.47
CA GLY A 9 9.32 6.16 -6.73
C GLY A 9 10.28 5.95 -5.54
N GLY A 10 9.77 5.55 -4.38
CA GLY A 10 10.56 5.08 -3.25
C GLY A 10 10.87 3.57 -3.29
N ALA A 11 10.23 2.81 -4.18
CA ALA A 11 10.38 1.35 -4.29
C ALA A 11 11.00 0.91 -5.62
N THR A 12 10.73 1.61 -6.73
CA THR A 12 11.36 1.39 -8.04
C THR A 12 11.70 2.73 -8.71
N PRO A 13 12.67 2.76 -9.64
CA PRO A 13 12.96 3.96 -10.42
C PRO A 13 11.83 4.26 -11.43
N ASN A 14 11.44 5.52 -11.57
CA ASN A 14 10.40 5.90 -12.54
C ASN A 14 10.98 6.14 -13.94
N THR A 15 12.21 6.67 -14.02
CA THR A 15 12.85 7.04 -15.30
C THR A 15 14.23 6.42 -15.41
N PHE A 16 14.74 6.26 -16.62
CA PHE A 16 16.08 5.67 -16.79
C PHE A 16 17.23 6.63 -16.46
N GLY A 17 17.07 7.91 -16.79
CA GLY A 17 18.15 8.90 -16.75
C GLY A 17 19.22 8.67 -17.82
N ASN A 18 20.38 9.33 -17.70
CA ASN A 18 21.55 9.03 -18.53
C ASN A 18 22.85 9.17 -17.73
N ALA A 19 23.96 8.59 -18.22
CA ALA A 19 25.23 8.56 -17.50
C ALA A 19 25.79 9.95 -17.14
N ALA A 20 25.48 10.96 -17.95
CA ALA A 20 25.90 12.35 -17.78
C ALA A 20 24.99 13.14 -16.82
N ASN A 21 23.75 12.70 -16.60
CA ASN A 21 22.78 13.32 -15.72
C ASN A 21 22.03 12.25 -14.89
N PRO A 22 22.68 11.67 -13.86
CA PRO A 22 22.08 10.69 -12.97
C PRO A 22 21.22 11.41 -11.92
N ALA A 23 20.11 12.01 -12.35
CA ALA A 23 19.17 12.64 -11.44
C ALA A 23 18.67 11.65 -10.39
N ARG A 24 18.31 12.17 -9.20
CA ARG A 24 17.78 11.36 -8.10
C ARG A 24 16.53 10.61 -8.55
N GLY A 25 16.46 9.30 -8.27
CA GLY A 25 15.31 8.46 -8.62
C GLY A 25 15.38 7.82 -10.01
N THR A 26 16.47 8.03 -10.76
CA THR A 26 16.69 7.37 -12.06
C THR A 26 17.25 5.95 -11.90
N ALA A 27 16.97 5.06 -12.85
CA ALA A 27 17.49 3.69 -12.84
C ALA A 27 19.02 3.62 -12.79
N ILE A 28 19.71 4.56 -13.46
CA ILE A 28 21.18 4.68 -13.39
C ILE A 28 21.63 4.99 -11.96
N GLN A 29 21.00 5.96 -11.30
CA GLN A 29 21.38 6.33 -9.93
C GLN A 29 21.14 5.18 -8.96
N TRP A 30 20.01 4.49 -9.09
CA TRP A 30 19.71 3.29 -8.29
C TRP A 30 20.75 2.19 -8.51
N LEU A 31 21.06 1.86 -9.77
CA LEU A 31 22.03 0.82 -10.09
C LEU A 31 23.45 1.15 -9.59
N ARG A 32 23.88 2.42 -9.73
CA ARG A 32 25.18 2.89 -9.21
C ARG A 32 25.24 2.78 -7.68
N SER A 33 24.19 3.24 -6.98
CA SER A 33 24.12 3.16 -5.52
C SER A 33 24.06 1.71 -5.02
N TYR A 34 23.35 0.83 -5.73
CA TYR A 34 23.29 -0.59 -5.37
C TYR A 34 24.64 -1.28 -5.54
N ARG A 35 25.31 -1.07 -6.68
CA ARG A 35 26.65 -1.63 -6.95
C ARG A 35 27.72 -1.12 -6.01
N SER A 36 27.59 0.10 -5.49
CA SER A 36 28.49 0.62 -4.46
C SER A 36 28.11 0.19 -3.05
N GLY A 37 27.03 -0.55 -2.84
CA GLY A 37 26.56 -1.00 -1.52
C GLY A 37 25.87 0.08 -0.68
N HIS A 38 25.53 1.24 -1.27
CA HIS A 38 24.96 2.39 -0.56
C HIS A 38 23.46 2.60 -0.85
N GLY A 39 22.82 1.74 -1.65
CA GLY A 39 21.43 1.89 -2.05
C GLY A 39 20.69 0.56 -2.21
N PRO A 40 19.35 0.61 -2.30
CA PRO A 40 18.52 -0.57 -2.53
C PRO A 40 18.71 -1.11 -3.95
N ALA A 41 18.32 -2.36 -4.17
CA ALA A 41 18.30 -2.95 -5.50
C ALA A 41 17.34 -2.19 -6.44
N PRO A 42 17.66 -2.04 -7.74
CA PRO A 42 16.79 -1.39 -8.73
C PRO A 42 15.41 -2.05 -8.90
N ALA A 43 15.31 -3.33 -8.57
CA ALA A 43 14.06 -4.07 -8.43
C ALA A 43 13.98 -4.65 -7.01
N PRO A 44 12.83 -4.63 -6.34
CA PRO A 44 12.65 -5.17 -4.99
C PRO A 44 12.55 -6.71 -4.99
N LEU A 45 13.53 -7.37 -5.61
CA LEU A 45 13.67 -8.82 -5.69
C LEU A 45 15.02 -9.21 -5.09
N LYS A 46 15.00 -10.08 -4.07
CA LYS A 46 16.23 -10.60 -3.46
C LYS A 46 16.68 -11.91 -4.11
N ASN A 47 15.72 -12.74 -4.52
CA ASN A 47 15.96 -14.07 -5.08
C ASN A 47 15.32 -14.18 -6.45
N CYS A 48 15.92 -15.00 -7.31
CA CYS A 48 15.38 -15.37 -8.60
C CYS A 48 14.05 -16.11 -8.38
N PRO A 49 12.93 -15.64 -8.96
CA PRO A 49 11.65 -16.32 -8.79
C PRO A 49 11.58 -17.66 -9.53
N TRP A 50 12.56 -17.97 -10.38
CA TRP A 50 12.64 -19.23 -11.12
C TRP A 50 13.36 -20.33 -10.32
N CYS A 51 14.62 -20.09 -9.96
CA CYS A 51 15.47 -21.08 -9.28
C CYS A 51 15.68 -20.84 -7.79
N GLY A 52 15.32 -19.66 -7.26
CA GLY A 52 15.49 -19.30 -5.84
C GLY A 52 16.84 -18.67 -5.49
N ASP A 53 17.82 -18.64 -6.40
CA ASP A 53 19.15 -18.09 -6.12
C ASP A 53 19.14 -16.60 -5.83
N GLU A 54 20.01 -16.16 -4.91
CA GLU A 54 20.13 -14.76 -4.53
C GLU A 54 20.70 -13.90 -5.67
N PHE A 55 20.09 -12.74 -5.91
CA PHE A 55 20.60 -11.76 -6.87
C PHE A 55 21.80 -11.00 -6.31
N LYS A 56 22.82 -10.87 -7.14
CA LYS A 56 23.98 -9.99 -6.89
C LYS A 56 23.85 -8.70 -7.72
N PRO A 57 24.63 -7.64 -7.43
CA PRO A 57 24.59 -6.40 -8.22
C PRO A 57 24.81 -6.56 -9.72
N ASP A 58 25.53 -7.60 -10.13
CA ASP A 58 25.77 -7.93 -11.53
C ASP A 58 24.57 -8.58 -12.22
N ALA A 59 23.49 -8.91 -11.52
CA ALA A 59 22.24 -9.40 -12.12
C ALA A 59 21.47 -8.32 -12.90
N PHE A 60 21.79 -7.04 -12.68
CA PHE A 60 21.03 -5.89 -13.19
C PHE A 60 21.82 -5.14 -14.28
N HIS A 61 21.25 -5.05 -15.48
CA HIS A 61 21.92 -4.45 -16.63
C HIS A 61 21.03 -3.43 -17.35
N LEU A 62 21.59 -2.26 -17.63
CA LEU A 62 20.93 -1.26 -18.47
C LEU A 62 21.26 -1.51 -19.93
N HIS A 63 20.23 -1.64 -20.75
CA HIS A 63 20.36 -1.86 -22.20
C HIS A 63 19.83 -0.64 -22.99
N PRO A 64 20.44 -0.33 -24.16
CA PRO A 64 21.66 -0.95 -24.69
C PRO A 64 22.95 -0.58 -23.92
N ASN A 65 22.96 0.56 -23.22
CA ASN A 65 24.09 1.01 -22.40
C ASN A 65 23.65 2.05 -21.35
N GLN A 66 24.58 2.55 -20.53
CA GLN A 66 24.28 3.56 -19.50
C GLN A 66 24.11 4.98 -20.05
N GLN A 67 24.52 5.25 -21.28
CA GLN A 67 24.48 6.57 -21.90
C GLN A 67 23.09 6.85 -22.44
N ASN A 68 22.43 5.84 -23.00
CA ASN A 68 21.06 5.94 -23.48
C ASN A 68 20.24 4.69 -23.11
N PRO A 69 20.08 4.41 -21.81
CA PRO A 69 19.27 3.28 -21.36
C PRO A 69 17.82 3.41 -21.85
N ARG A 70 17.26 2.27 -22.23
CA ARG A 70 15.86 2.09 -22.63
C ARG A 70 15.19 0.93 -21.90
N ARG A 71 15.98 0.14 -21.19
CA ARG A 71 15.58 -1.16 -20.68
C ARG A 71 16.45 -1.56 -19.49
N LEU A 72 15.85 -2.14 -18.45
CA LEU A 72 16.58 -2.76 -17.33
C LEU A 72 16.38 -4.27 -17.38
N ASP A 73 17.43 -5.01 -17.74
CA ASP A 73 17.42 -6.47 -17.73
C ASP A 73 17.80 -7.00 -16.35
N ILE A 74 17.06 -8.01 -15.89
CA ILE A 74 17.33 -8.78 -14.68
C ILE A 74 17.68 -10.20 -15.14
N ARG A 75 18.91 -10.66 -14.85
CA ARG A 75 19.41 -11.98 -15.23
C ARG A 75 19.82 -12.75 -13.98
N CYS A 76 19.51 -14.04 -13.96
CA CYS A 76 20.02 -14.91 -12.91
C CYS A 76 21.50 -15.19 -13.15
N LEU A 77 22.32 -15.25 -12.11
CA LEU A 77 23.75 -15.59 -12.25
C LEU A 77 24.01 -17.09 -12.05
N ASN A 78 22.98 -17.87 -11.74
CA ASN A 78 23.06 -19.32 -11.69
C ASN A 78 23.12 -19.88 -13.10
N VAL A 79 24.21 -20.54 -13.45
CA VAL A 79 24.43 -21.12 -14.79
C VAL A 79 23.40 -22.18 -15.18
N ASP A 80 22.76 -22.82 -14.20
CA ASP A 80 21.73 -23.85 -14.41
C ASP A 80 20.32 -23.24 -14.53
N CYS A 81 20.17 -21.92 -14.39
CA CYS A 81 18.90 -21.22 -14.53
C CYS A 81 18.65 -20.84 -15.99
N ASP A 82 17.44 -21.11 -16.50
CA ASP A 82 17.01 -20.73 -17.86
C ASP A 82 17.19 -19.22 -18.15
N PHE A 83 17.11 -18.40 -17.10
CA PHE A 83 17.24 -16.93 -17.20
C PHE A 83 18.66 -16.41 -16.92
N SER A 84 19.68 -17.25 -17.10
CA SER A 84 21.09 -16.89 -16.91
C SER A 84 21.81 -16.43 -18.16
N SER A 85 21.27 -16.78 -19.32
CA SER A 85 21.90 -16.58 -20.63
C SER A 85 21.30 -15.37 -21.36
N ALA A 86 20.99 -15.50 -22.66
CA ALA A 86 20.37 -14.44 -23.45
C ALA A 86 18.99 -14.03 -22.92
N ASP A 87 18.27 -14.98 -22.31
CA ASP A 87 16.94 -14.79 -21.78
C ASP A 87 16.99 -14.09 -20.41
N ARG A 88 16.30 -12.95 -20.33
CA ARG A 88 16.13 -12.17 -19.10
C ARG A 88 14.85 -12.59 -18.40
N LEU A 89 14.79 -12.38 -17.09
CA LEU A 89 13.53 -12.51 -16.37
C LEU A 89 12.50 -11.54 -16.98
N PRO A 90 11.26 -12.00 -17.22
CA PRO A 90 10.22 -11.21 -17.88
C PRO A 90 9.57 -10.23 -16.89
N ILE A 91 10.39 -9.42 -16.22
CA ILE A 91 9.99 -8.50 -15.16
C ILE A 91 10.42 -7.09 -15.55
N VAL A 92 9.47 -6.16 -15.52
CA VAL A 92 9.67 -4.77 -15.94
C VAL A 92 9.36 -3.86 -14.75
N VAL A 93 10.34 -3.07 -14.29
CA VAL A 93 10.22 -2.29 -13.04
C VAL A 93 10.37 -0.78 -13.20
N VAL A 94 10.85 -0.32 -14.36
CA VAL A 94 11.02 1.13 -14.63
C VAL A 94 9.77 1.66 -15.32
N ASP A 95 9.11 2.69 -14.79
CA ASP A 95 7.83 3.18 -15.36
C ASP A 95 7.91 3.46 -16.86
N GLU A 96 8.98 4.14 -17.32
CA GLU A 96 9.22 4.40 -18.75
C GLU A 96 9.19 3.12 -19.61
N GLU A 97 9.75 2.02 -19.10
CA GLU A 97 9.69 0.71 -19.76
C GLU A 97 8.30 0.08 -19.62
N ILE A 98 7.62 0.22 -18.47
CA ILE A 98 6.27 -0.33 -18.25
C ILE A 98 5.27 0.29 -19.24
N TYR A 99 5.29 1.61 -19.43
CA TYR A 99 4.42 2.30 -20.39
C TYR A 99 4.68 1.89 -21.83
N ARG A 100 5.94 1.51 -22.14
CA ARG A 100 6.36 1.04 -23.46
C ARG A 100 6.01 -0.44 -23.68
N ARG A 101 6.23 -1.30 -22.68
CA ARG A 101 6.13 -2.76 -22.82
C ARG A 101 4.72 -3.28 -22.61
N LEU A 102 3.89 -2.55 -21.85
CA LEU A 102 2.51 -2.92 -21.51
C LEU A 102 2.43 -4.38 -20.99
N PRO A 103 3.05 -4.68 -19.83
CA PRO A 103 3.07 -6.02 -19.29
C PRO A 103 1.66 -6.61 -19.12
N ALA A 104 1.51 -7.90 -19.40
CA ALA A 104 0.22 -8.59 -19.35
C ALA A 104 -0.37 -8.65 -17.93
N PHE A 105 0.49 -8.60 -16.91
CA PHE A 105 0.10 -8.49 -15.51
C PHE A 105 0.91 -7.37 -14.85
N MET A 106 0.25 -6.48 -14.13
CA MET A 106 0.90 -5.35 -13.48
C MET A 106 0.52 -5.28 -12.00
N ILE A 107 1.53 -5.28 -11.13
CA ILE A 107 1.37 -4.99 -9.72
C ILE A 107 1.53 -3.49 -9.55
N ALA A 108 0.47 -2.82 -9.10
CA ALA A 108 0.44 -1.37 -8.96
C ALA A 108 0.06 -0.92 -7.55
N THR A 109 0.64 0.20 -7.10
CA THR A 109 0.17 0.91 -5.91
C THR A 109 -0.78 2.02 -6.31
N ILE A 110 -1.86 2.23 -5.55
CA ILE A 110 -2.84 3.30 -5.80
C ILE A 110 -2.21 4.70 -5.87
N ASP A 111 -1.06 4.91 -5.21
CA ASP A 111 -0.29 6.16 -5.26
C ASP A 111 0.08 6.57 -6.70
N LYS A 112 0.22 5.62 -7.63
CA LYS A 112 0.49 5.92 -9.04
C LYS A 112 -0.66 6.59 -9.77
N PHE A 113 -1.90 6.47 -9.28
CA PHE A 113 -3.06 7.09 -9.93
C PHE A 113 -2.91 8.61 -9.94
N ALA A 114 -2.33 9.17 -8.89
CA ALA A 114 -2.01 10.59 -8.78
C ALA A 114 -1.02 11.08 -9.87
N ASN A 115 -0.25 10.20 -10.50
CA ASN A 115 0.69 10.55 -11.57
C ASN A 115 0.07 10.53 -12.98
N VAL A 116 -1.08 9.87 -13.18
CA VAL A 116 -1.76 9.80 -14.48
C VAL A 116 -2.04 11.16 -15.13
N PRO A 117 -2.48 12.22 -14.42
CA PRO A 117 -2.69 13.52 -15.08
C PRO A 117 -1.37 14.13 -15.58
N TRP A 118 -0.26 13.82 -14.93
CA TRP A 118 1.06 14.36 -15.25
C TRP A 118 1.73 13.63 -16.41
N VAL A 119 1.50 12.32 -16.55
CA VAL A 119 2.26 11.43 -17.43
C VAL A 119 1.44 11.02 -18.65
N GLY A 120 1.78 11.56 -19.82
CA GLY A 120 1.11 11.24 -21.10
C GLY A 120 1.20 9.75 -21.47
N SER A 121 2.36 9.14 -21.26
CA SER A 121 2.60 7.72 -21.58
C SER A 121 1.75 6.74 -20.77
N ALA A 122 1.22 7.16 -19.61
CA ALA A 122 0.28 6.35 -18.82
C ALA A 122 -1.04 6.10 -19.56
N GLY A 123 -1.38 6.93 -20.56
CA GLY A 123 -2.52 6.74 -21.44
C GLY A 123 -2.52 5.40 -22.16
N ALA A 124 -1.35 4.79 -22.37
CA ALA A 124 -1.20 3.50 -23.05
C ALA A 124 -1.87 2.33 -22.30
N PHE A 125 -2.12 2.45 -20.99
CA PHE A 125 -2.90 1.46 -20.22
C PHE A 125 -4.40 1.48 -20.54
N PHE A 126 -4.88 2.60 -21.07
CA PHE A 126 -6.28 2.86 -21.33
C PHE A 126 -6.61 2.74 -22.82
N GLY A 127 -5.80 1.98 -23.56
CA GLY A 127 -5.93 1.85 -25.00
C GLY A 127 -5.19 2.98 -25.74
N ASN A 128 -5.66 3.32 -26.94
CA ASN A 128 -5.04 4.32 -27.83
C ASN A 128 -3.58 4.02 -28.21
N VAL A 129 -3.16 2.77 -28.04
CA VAL A 129 -1.89 2.23 -28.50
C VAL A 129 -2.05 1.82 -29.94
N THR A 130 -1.50 2.61 -30.85
CA THR A 130 -1.72 2.45 -32.30
C THR A 130 -0.44 2.13 -33.05
N ARG A 131 0.71 2.11 -32.38
CA ARG A 131 2.02 1.88 -33.02
C ARG A 131 2.92 1.01 -32.17
N HIS A 132 3.90 0.38 -32.80
CA HIS A 132 4.87 -0.49 -32.15
C HIS A 132 6.20 -0.52 -32.92
N ASP A 133 7.27 -0.96 -32.26
CA ASP A 133 8.55 -1.34 -32.87
C ASP A 133 9.23 -2.43 -32.02
N GLY A 134 10.54 -2.64 -32.22
CA GLY A 134 11.32 -3.62 -31.43
C GLY A 134 11.50 -3.26 -29.96
N LEU A 135 11.29 -2.00 -29.56
CA LEU A 135 11.39 -1.53 -28.18
C LEU A 135 10.06 -1.70 -27.44
N GLY A 136 8.92 -1.55 -28.13
CA GLY A 136 7.61 -1.87 -27.60
C GLY A 136 6.50 -1.10 -28.29
N PHE A 137 5.57 -0.56 -27.50
CA PHE A 137 4.32 0.02 -27.94
C PHE A 137 4.26 1.54 -27.71
N TYR A 138 3.55 2.25 -28.58
CA TYR A 138 3.42 3.70 -28.54
C TYR A 138 1.95 4.10 -28.60
N GLY A 139 1.56 4.87 -27.58
CA GLY A 139 0.25 5.51 -27.50
C GLY A 139 0.26 6.93 -28.05
N ALA A 140 -0.85 7.63 -27.82
CA ALA A 140 -1.08 9.00 -28.29
C ALA A 140 -0.06 10.04 -27.77
N ALA A 141 0.67 9.73 -26.70
CA ALA A 141 1.77 10.58 -26.20
C ALA A 141 2.97 10.65 -27.17
N GLU A 142 3.15 9.65 -28.03
CA GLU A 142 4.28 9.52 -28.94
C GLU A 142 3.79 9.14 -30.36
N PRO A 143 3.02 10.01 -31.03
CA PRO A 143 2.27 9.66 -32.24
C PRO A 143 3.15 9.34 -33.46
N ASN A 144 4.42 9.77 -33.44
CA ASN A 144 5.36 9.66 -34.55
C ASN A 144 6.35 8.49 -34.41
N ALA A 145 6.24 7.68 -33.35
CA ALA A 145 7.19 6.62 -33.07
C ALA A 145 6.70 5.24 -33.57
N GLY A 146 7.64 4.39 -33.98
CA GLY A 146 7.37 3.04 -34.48
C GLY A 146 6.47 3.00 -35.74
N THR A 147 6.00 1.79 -36.07
CA THR A 147 5.10 1.49 -37.18
C THR A 147 3.68 1.26 -36.69
N ARG A 148 2.68 1.51 -37.54
CA ARG A 148 1.25 1.39 -37.18
C ARG A 148 0.87 -0.07 -36.92
N LEU A 149 0.16 -0.31 -35.82
CA LEU A 149 -0.48 -1.60 -35.52
C LEU A 149 -1.70 -1.82 -36.43
N PRO A 150 -2.02 -3.08 -36.81
CA PRO A 150 -3.23 -3.39 -37.57
C PRO A 150 -4.51 -2.96 -36.84
N SER A 151 -4.53 -3.13 -35.53
CA SER A 151 -5.61 -2.72 -34.64
C SER A 151 -5.03 -2.14 -33.35
N PRO A 152 -5.66 -1.12 -32.74
CA PRO A 152 -5.24 -0.63 -31.44
C PRO A 152 -5.29 -1.72 -30.36
N LEU A 153 -4.40 -1.66 -29.38
CA LEU A 153 -4.49 -2.56 -28.22
C LEU A 153 -5.68 -2.17 -27.31
N PRO A 154 -6.36 -3.17 -26.71
CA PRO A 154 -7.41 -2.90 -25.75
C PRO A 154 -6.85 -2.28 -24.45
N PRO A 155 -7.68 -1.55 -23.70
CA PRO A 155 -7.33 -1.09 -22.36
C PRO A 155 -7.26 -2.26 -21.37
N ILE A 156 -6.80 -1.98 -20.15
CA ILE A 156 -6.94 -2.87 -19.00
C ILE A 156 -8.39 -3.33 -18.81
N ASP A 157 -8.61 -4.63 -18.63
CA ASP A 157 -9.95 -5.23 -18.55
C ASP A 157 -10.22 -5.94 -17.22
N LEU A 158 -9.19 -6.19 -16.40
CA LEU A 158 -9.28 -6.79 -15.06
C LEU A 158 -8.46 -5.99 -14.04
N VAL A 159 -9.11 -5.59 -12.95
CA VAL A 159 -8.46 -4.96 -11.79
C VAL A 159 -8.67 -5.87 -10.58
N ILE A 160 -7.57 -6.32 -9.98
CA ILE A 160 -7.56 -7.08 -8.74
C ILE A 160 -7.13 -6.15 -7.62
N GLN A 161 -8.07 -5.78 -6.75
CA GLN A 161 -7.81 -4.94 -5.58
C GLN A 161 -7.51 -5.81 -4.37
N ASP A 162 -6.25 -5.86 -3.97
CA ASP A 162 -5.88 -6.51 -2.72
C ASP A 162 -6.16 -5.62 -1.51
N GLU A 163 -6.58 -6.24 -0.40
CA GLU A 163 -6.89 -5.58 0.86
C GLU A 163 -7.80 -4.35 0.73
N LEU A 164 -9.00 -4.53 0.13
CA LEU A 164 -9.97 -3.45 -0.13
C LEU A 164 -10.29 -2.58 1.09
N HIS A 165 -10.21 -3.14 2.30
CA HIS A 165 -10.44 -2.41 3.54
C HIS A 165 -9.43 -1.26 3.77
N LEU A 166 -8.24 -1.33 3.16
CA LEU A 166 -7.23 -0.27 3.20
C LEU A 166 -7.62 0.94 2.34
N ILE A 167 -8.47 0.74 1.33
CA ILE A 167 -9.02 1.82 0.50
C ILE A 167 -10.32 2.32 1.15
N SER A 168 -10.14 3.02 2.28
CA SER A 168 -11.23 3.59 3.06
C SER A 168 -10.88 5.00 3.55
N GLY A 169 -11.87 5.69 4.13
CA GLY A 169 -11.65 7.01 4.72
C GLY A 169 -11.14 8.05 3.71
N PRO A 170 -10.14 8.88 4.06
CA PRO A 170 -9.60 9.91 3.18
C PRO A 170 -8.97 9.35 1.89
N LEU A 171 -8.19 8.26 2.00
CA LEU A 171 -7.54 7.63 0.85
C LEU A 171 -8.58 7.09 -0.13
N GLY A 172 -9.54 6.31 0.36
CA GLY A 172 -10.61 5.75 -0.47
C GLY A 172 -11.52 6.81 -1.08
N THR A 173 -11.70 7.94 -0.39
CA THR A 173 -12.47 9.09 -0.89
C THR A 173 -11.79 9.74 -2.09
N VAL A 174 -10.49 10.01 -2.04
CA VAL A 174 -9.75 10.56 -3.19
C VAL A 174 -9.61 9.52 -4.30
N ALA A 175 -9.31 8.27 -3.96
CA ALA A 175 -9.27 7.16 -4.91
C ALA A 175 -10.55 7.04 -5.71
N GLY A 176 -11.72 7.13 -5.05
CA GLY A 176 -13.00 7.06 -5.74
C GLY A 176 -13.21 8.16 -6.78
N LEU A 177 -12.56 9.32 -6.69
CA LEU A 177 -12.59 10.31 -7.77
C LEU A 177 -11.78 9.83 -8.97
N TYR A 178 -10.51 9.46 -8.76
CA TYR A 178 -9.63 8.94 -9.83
C TYR A 178 -10.19 7.68 -10.49
N GLU A 179 -10.80 6.78 -9.73
CA GLU A 179 -11.50 5.60 -10.24
C GLU A 179 -12.60 5.96 -11.24
N THR A 180 -13.18 7.16 -11.18
CA THR A 180 -14.14 7.64 -12.20
C THR A 180 -13.45 7.86 -13.54
N ALA A 181 -12.25 8.45 -13.54
CA ALA A 181 -11.46 8.61 -14.74
C ALA A 181 -10.97 7.27 -15.27
N PHE A 182 -10.46 6.39 -14.39
CA PHE A 182 -10.00 5.06 -14.78
C PHE A 182 -11.12 4.20 -15.36
N ASP A 183 -12.31 4.22 -14.75
CA ASP A 183 -13.47 3.48 -15.26
C ASP A 183 -13.89 3.97 -16.65
N LEU A 184 -13.92 5.29 -16.86
CA LEU A 184 -14.20 5.88 -18.18
C LEU A 184 -13.14 5.45 -19.21
N LEU A 185 -11.86 5.61 -18.86
CA LEU A 185 -10.73 5.38 -19.76
C LEU A 185 -10.53 3.89 -20.09
N ALA A 186 -10.84 2.99 -19.15
CA ALA A 186 -10.77 1.55 -19.35
C ALA A 186 -12.08 0.95 -19.93
N SER A 187 -13.14 1.75 -20.09
CA SER A 187 -14.40 1.27 -20.66
C SER A 187 -14.30 1.10 -22.17
N ARG A 188 -14.91 0.01 -22.67
CA ARG A 188 -15.02 -0.25 -24.11
C ARG A 188 -16.45 -0.60 -24.50
N ARG A 189 -16.80 -0.33 -25.76
CA ARG A 189 -18.09 -0.74 -26.33
C ARG A 189 -18.03 -2.23 -26.68
N ILE A 190 -18.87 -3.03 -26.03
CA ILE A 190 -19.06 -4.46 -26.33
C ILE A 190 -20.55 -4.68 -26.51
N ASN A 191 -20.98 -5.22 -27.65
CA ASN A 191 -22.40 -5.44 -27.96
C ASN A 191 -23.26 -4.19 -27.72
N GLU A 192 -22.78 -3.02 -28.19
CA GLU A 192 -23.46 -1.73 -28.02
C GLU A 192 -23.67 -1.26 -26.56
N GLU A 193 -23.00 -1.89 -25.60
CA GLU A 193 -22.97 -1.49 -24.20
C GLU A 193 -21.59 -0.98 -23.82
N SER A 194 -21.53 0.08 -23.01
CA SER A 194 -20.27 0.49 -22.38
C SER A 194 -19.96 -0.48 -21.24
N ARG A 195 -18.82 -1.15 -21.31
CA ARG A 195 -18.36 -2.10 -20.29
C ARG A 195 -16.99 -1.68 -19.78
N GLY A 196 -16.94 -1.31 -18.51
CA GLY A 196 -15.71 -1.03 -17.76
C GLY A 196 -14.99 -2.32 -17.33
N PRO A 197 -13.80 -2.19 -16.71
CA PRO A 197 -13.01 -3.32 -16.26
C PRO A 197 -13.74 -4.14 -15.19
N LYS A 198 -13.49 -5.45 -15.18
CA LYS A 198 -13.92 -6.36 -14.13
C LYS A 198 -13.12 -6.05 -12.86
N ILE A 199 -13.82 -5.86 -11.75
CA ILE A 199 -13.20 -5.64 -10.44
C ILE A 199 -13.33 -6.92 -9.62
N VAL A 200 -12.21 -7.43 -9.11
CA VAL A 200 -12.14 -8.48 -8.10
C VAL A 200 -11.42 -7.90 -6.90
N ALA A 201 -12.00 -8.02 -5.70
CA ALA A 201 -11.41 -7.42 -4.51
C ALA A 201 -11.30 -8.45 -3.38
N SER A 202 -10.10 -8.62 -2.83
CA SER A 202 -9.87 -9.41 -1.61
C SER A 202 -9.93 -8.50 -0.38
N THR A 203 -10.45 -9.03 0.72
CA THR A 203 -10.46 -8.34 2.01
C THR A 203 -10.71 -9.32 3.14
N ALA A 204 -9.92 -9.21 4.22
CA ALA A 204 -10.10 -10.01 5.43
C ALA A 204 -11.34 -9.58 6.24
N THR A 205 -11.68 -8.29 6.20
CA THR A 205 -12.74 -7.70 7.01
C THR A 205 -13.49 -6.67 6.18
N VAL A 206 -14.77 -6.93 5.90
CA VAL A 206 -15.61 -5.96 5.21
C VAL A 206 -17.03 -5.97 5.76
N ARG A 207 -17.58 -4.78 5.96
CA ARG A 207 -18.98 -4.56 6.28
C ARG A 207 -19.57 -3.58 5.28
N ARG A 208 -20.79 -3.83 4.80
CA ARG A 208 -21.44 -3.04 3.73
C ARG A 208 -20.57 -2.96 2.46
N ALA A 209 -19.96 -4.08 2.06
CA ALA A 209 -19.11 -4.18 0.87
C ALA A 209 -19.75 -3.55 -0.37
N SER A 210 -21.04 -3.82 -0.61
CA SER A 210 -21.76 -3.28 -1.77
C SER A 210 -21.80 -1.74 -1.79
N ALA A 211 -21.92 -1.09 -0.63
CA ALA A 211 -21.91 0.38 -0.56
C ALA A 211 -20.50 0.94 -0.84
N GLN A 212 -19.46 0.32 -0.28
CA GLN A 212 -18.08 0.73 -0.53
C GLN A 212 -17.70 0.53 -2.01
N ILE A 213 -18.00 -0.64 -2.59
CA ILE A 213 -17.75 -0.97 -4.00
C ILE A 213 -18.51 -0.02 -4.93
N ARG A 214 -19.77 0.31 -4.61
CA ARG A 214 -20.55 1.24 -5.40
C ARG A 214 -19.99 2.66 -5.38
N ASN A 215 -19.61 3.16 -4.22
CA ASN A 215 -19.04 4.51 -4.12
C ASN A 215 -17.62 4.58 -4.72
N LEU A 216 -16.81 3.54 -4.55
CA LEU A 216 -15.42 3.50 -5.04
C LEU A 216 -15.34 3.23 -6.54
N PHE A 217 -15.99 2.18 -7.03
CA PHE A 217 -15.88 1.68 -8.42
C PHE A 217 -17.14 1.91 -9.26
N GLY A 218 -18.20 2.49 -8.70
CA GLY A 218 -19.45 2.70 -9.44
C GLY A 218 -20.20 1.41 -9.79
N ARG A 219 -19.94 0.27 -9.12
CA ARG A 219 -20.63 -1.01 -9.41
C ARG A 219 -21.88 -1.17 -8.54
N THR A 220 -23.05 -1.35 -9.14
CA THR A 220 -24.33 -1.51 -8.43
C THR A 220 -24.58 -2.94 -7.94
N SER A 221 -23.98 -3.93 -8.61
CA SER A 221 -24.01 -5.34 -8.20
C SER A 221 -22.66 -5.76 -7.60
N THR A 222 -22.70 -6.47 -6.48
CA THR A 222 -21.52 -6.99 -5.78
C THR A 222 -21.82 -8.41 -5.33
N ALA A 223 -21.01 -9.36 -5.79
CA ALA A 223 -21.05 -10.75 -5.32
C ALA A 223 -19.95 -10.93 -4.27
N ILE A 224 -20.32 -11.46 -3.10
CA ILE A 224 -19.36 -11.80 -2.04
C ILE A 224 -19.07 -13.30 -2.13
N PHE A 225 -17.79 -13.65 -2.16
CA PHE A 225 -17.32 -15.03 -2.17
C PHE A 225 -16.31 -15.27 -1.04
N PRO A 226 -16.45 -16.36 -0.25
CA PRO A 226 -17.59 -17.27 -0.25
C PRO A 226 -18.86 -16.54 0.25
N PRO A 227 -20.06 -16.91 -0.25
CA PRO A 227 -21.31 -16.35 0.23
C PRO A 227 -21.57 -16.76 1.69
N PRO A 228 -22.31 -15.95 2.46
CA PRO A 228 -22.74 -16.36 3.80
C PRO A 228 -23.68 -17.57 3.69
N GLY A 229 -23.45 -18.59 4.52
CA GLY A 229 -24.35 -19.74 4.67
C GLY A 229 -25.56 -19.43 5.55
N ILE A 230 -26.48 -20.39 5.66
CA ILE A 230 -27.64 -20.31 6.57
C ILE A 230 -27.16 -20.42 8.03
N ASP A 231 -26.17 -21.26 8.28
CA ASP A 231 -25.50 -21.36 9.58
C ASP A 231 -24.20 -20.55 9.56
N ARG A 232 -23.93 -19.82 10.64
CA ARG A 232 -22.66 -19.10 10.82
C ARG A 232 -21.44 -20.03 10.94
N HIS A 233 -21.66 -21.30 11.25
CA HIS A 233 -20.62 -22.32 11.38
C HIS A 233 -20.50 -23.21 10.15
N ASP A 234 -21.32 -23.02 9.12
CA ASP A 234 -21.29 -23.82 7.90
C ASP A 234 -21.72 -23.00 6.68
N SER A 235 -20.76 -22.72 5.80
CA SER A 235 -20.97 -21.95 4.57
C SER A 235 -20.84 -22.78 3.29
N PHE A 236 -20.95 -24.12 3.37
CA PHE A 236 -20.58 -25.08 2.30
C PHE A 236 -19.07 -25.09 1.97
N PHE A 237 -18.43 -23.93 1.90
CA PHE A 237 -16.99 -23.77 1.65
C PHE A 237 -16.14 -23.95 2.91
N ALA A 238 -16.71 -23.69 4.09
CA ALA A 238 -16.01 -23.82 5.36
C ALA A 238 -16.98 -24.25 6.47
N LYS A 239 -16.46 -25.04 7.42
CA LYS A 239 -17.16 -25.43 8.65
C LYS A 239 -16.32 -25.04 9.87
N ALA A 240 -16.96 -24.59 10.93
CA ALA A 240 -16.26 -24.26 12.17
C ALA A 240 -15.68 -25.52 12.80
N ASP A 241 -14.38 -25.50 13.07
CA ASP A 241 -13.72 -26.52 13.87
C ASP A 241 -13.65 -26.07 15.34
N THR A 242 -14.34 -26.81 16.20
CA THR A 242 -14.32 -26.62 17.66
C THR A 242 -13.38 -27.58 18.37
N SER A 243 -12.86 -28.59 17.68
CA SER A 243 -11.97 -29.62 18.24
C SER A 243 -10.52 -29.16 18.29
N SER A 244 -10.07 -28.37 17.31
CA SER A 244 -8.73 -27.79 17.28
C SER A 244 -8.79 -26.25 17.16
N PRO A 245 -9.08 -25.54 18.28
CA PRO A 245 -9.24 -24.09 18.22
C PRO A 245 -7.92 -23.42 17.83
N SER A 246 -7.94 -22.65 16.74
CA SER A 246 -6.73 -22.00 16.22
C SER A 246 -6.11 -20.99 17.20
N ARG A 247 -6.90 -20.32 18.06
CA ARG A 247 -6.43 -19.24 18.93
C ARG A 247 -7.17 -19.17 20.27
N LEU A 248 -6.44 -18.89 21.34
CA LEU A 248 -6.95 -18.52 22.65
C LEU A 248 -6.70 -17.02 22.90
N TYR A 249 -7.76 -16.27 23.21
CA TYR A 249 -7.70 -14.85 23.56
C TYR A 249 -7.85 -14.67 25.07
N VAL A 250 -6.92 -13.92 25.68
CA VAL A 250 -6.90 -13.62 27.12
C VAL A 250 -6.86 -12.11 27.32
N GLY A 251 -7.83 -11.55 28.04
CA GLY A 251 -7.84 -10.15 28.44
C GLY A 251 -7.21 -10.00 29.83
N VAL A 252 -6.21 -9.13 29.96
CA VAL A 252 -5.56 -8.84 31.25
C VAL A 252 -5.73 -7.37 31.58
N ALA A 253 -6.29 -7.08 32.74
CA ALA A 253 -6.42 -5.73 33.26
C ALA A 253 -6.11 -5.74 34.75
N SER A 254 -5.33 -4.77 35.23
CA SER A 254 -4.95 -4.65 36.64
C SER A 254 -5.34 -3.28 37.17
N PRO A 255 -6.36 -3.18 38.03
CA PRO A 255 -6.66 -1.94 38.76
C PRO A 255 -5.45 -1.47 39.56
N GLY A 256 -5.19 -0.15 39.55
CA GLY A 256 -4.14 0.49 40.34
C GLY A 256 -2.70 0.24 39.87
N ARG A 257 -2.49 -0.44 38.74
CA ARG A 257 -1.15 -0.66 38.17
C ARG A 257 -1.02 0.02 36.80
N GLY A 258 0.10 0.69 36.59
CA GLY A 258 0.39 1.33 35.31
C GLY A 258 0.55 0.34 34.16
N PRO A 259 0.16 0.70 32.93
CA PRO A 259 0.19 -0.21 31.77
C PRO A 259 1.58 -0.78 31.45
N LYS A 260 2.64 -0.02 31.73
CA LYS A 260 4.03 -0.44 31.56
C LYS A 260 4.40 -1.63 32.46
N LEU A 261 3.94 -1.60 33.72
CA LEU A 261 4.21 -2.68 34.67
C LEU A 261 3.44 -3.95 34.29
N VAL A 262 2.18 -3.80 33.84
CA VAL A 262 1.37 -4.92 33.35
C VAL A 262 2.04 -5.55 32.12
N PHE A 263 2.51 -4.74 31.17
CA PHE A 263 3.28 -5.20 30.01
C PHE A 263 4.54 -5.99 30.42
N LEU A 264 5.39 -5.40 31.26
CA LEU A 264 6.60 -6.02 31.76
C LEU A 264 6.33 -7.39 32.40
N ARG A 265 5.36 -7.45 33.32
CA ARG A 265 5.07 -8.68 34.08
C ARG A 265 4.47 -9.77 33.20
N THR A 266 3.59 -9.38 32.29
CA THR A 266 2.97 -10.32 31.34
C THR A 266 4.02 -10.90 30.41
N LEU A 267 4.85 -10.06 29.78
CA LEU A 267 5.87 -10.50 28.84
C LEU A 267 6.91 -11.42 29.51
N GLN A 268 7.40 -11.06 30.70
CA GLN A 268 8.32 -11.92 31.48
C GLN A 268 7.71 -13.29 31.79
N THR A 269 6.45 -13.31 32.26
CA THR A 269 5.75 -14.54 32.62
C THR A 269 5.57 -15.45 31.41
N LEU A 270 5.17 -14.89 30.26
CA LEU A 270 4.93 -15.65 29.03
C LEU A 270 6.23 -16.22 28.48
N LEU A 271 7.30 -15.42 28.38
CA LEU A 271 8.58 -15.86 27.84
C LEU A 271 9.27 -16.90 28.74
N ALA A 272 9.20 -16.74 30.06
CA ALA A 272 9.75 -17.69 31.02
C ALA A 272 8.94 -18.98 31.10
N GLY A 273 7.60 -18.89 30.92
CA GLY A 273 6.72 -20.06 30.85
C GLY A 273 6.95 -20.87 29.58
N ALA A 274 7.03 -20.21 28.42
CA ALA A 274 7.37 -20.86 27.16
C ALA A 274 8.73 -21.56 27.23
N ALA A 275 9.73 -20.91 27.86
CA ALA A 275 11.05 -21.51 28.06
C ALA A 275 11.03 -22.74 28.97
N ALA A 276 10.16 -22.79 29.97
CA ALA A 276 10.01 -23.96 30.84
C ALA A 276 9.40 -25.18 30.14
N LEU A 277 8.63 -24.93 29.08
CA LEU A 277 7.99 -25.96 28.26
C LEU A 277 8.83 -26.37 27.05
N ALA A 278 9.92 -25.64 26.76
CA ALA A 278 10.78 -25.90 25.62
C ALA A 278 11.63 -27.15 25.83
N SER A 279 11.62 -28.02 24.82
CA SER A 279 12.48 -29.20 24.77
C SER A 279 13.85 -28.90 24.17
N GLY A 280 13.97 -27.82 23.38
CA GLY A 280 15.21 -27.44 22.69
C GLY A 280 15.53 -28.27 21.43
N GLY A 281 14.63 -29.18 21.03
CA GLY A 281 14.75 -29.98 19.81
C GLY A 281 14.36 -29.21 18.54
N ALA A 282 14.54 -29.86 17.37
CA ALA A 282 14.19 -29.28 16.06
C ALA A 282 12.68 -29.05 15.89
N ASP A 283 11.85 -29.95 16.42
CA ASP A 283 10.38 -29.92 16.34
C ASP A 283 9.74 -29.56 17.70
N ASP A 284 10.33 -28.60 18.41
CA ASP A 284 9.86 -28.19 19.74
C ASP A 284 8.47 -27.54 19.69
N PRO A 285 7.41 -28.12 20.28
CA PRO A 285 6.07 -27.53 20.26
C PRO A 285 5.99 -26.17 20.97
N ALA A 286 6.96 -25.85 21.83
CA ALA A 286 7.06 -24.55 22.49
C ALA A 286 7.64 -23.45 21.59
N ASP A 287 8.32 -23.80 20.50
CA ASP A 287 9.01 -22.87 19.60
C ASP A 287 8.17 -21.67 19.15
N PRO A 288 6.88 -21.83 18.73
CA PRO A 288 6.00 -20.73 18.36
C PRO A 288 5.81 -19.68 19.46
N TYR A 289 5.96 -20.07 20.72
CA TYR A 289 5.73 -19.23 21.90
C TYR A 289 7.04 -18.70 22.50
N LEU A 290 8.19 -19.19 22.03
CA LEU A 290 9.49 -18.62 22.40
C LEU A 290 9.70 -17.24 21.77
N THR A 291 9.01 -16.91 20.69
CA THR A 291 9.01 -15.55 20.12
C THR A 291 7.73 -14.81 20.49
N ALA A 292 7.83 -13.68 21.20
CA ALA A 292 6.68 -12.84 21.54
C ALA A 292 6.51 -11.69 20.53
N LEU A 293 5.37 -11.65 19.84
CA LEU A 293 4.97 -10.52 19.00
C LEU A 293 4.16 -9.51 19.83
N CYS A 294 4.73 -8.35 20.13
CA CYS A 294 4.10 -7.29 20.90
C CYS A 294 3.54 -6.19 19.99
N TYR A 295 2.23 -6.00 19.99
CA TYR A 295 1.53 -5.00 19.17
C TYR A 295 1.22 -3.72 19.95
N PHE A 296 1.47 -2.57 19.32
CA PHE A 296 1.22 -1.25 19.88
C PHE A 296 0.42 -0.36 18.92
N ASN A 297 -0.52 0.38 19.47
CA ASN A 297 -1.37 1.32 18.72
C ASN A 297 -0.65 2.62 18.34
N ALA A 298 0.48 2.93 18.99
CA ALA A 298 1.22 4.17 18.79
C ALA A 298 2.74 3.95 18.92
N LEU A 299 3.51 4.61 18.04
CA LEU A 299 4.98 4.58 18.06
C LEU A 299 5.56 5.04 19.40
N ARG A 300 4.91 5.99 20.08
CA ARG A 300 5.32 6.46 21.41
C ARG A 300 5.20 5.36 22.47
N GLU A 301 4.14 4.56 22.43
CA GLU A 301 3.95 3.45 23.36
C GLU A 301 4.97 2.34 23.08
N LEU A 302 5.23 2.05 21.79
CA LEU A 302 6.26 1.11 21.36
C LEU A 302 7.66 1.53 21.85
N GLY A 303 8.06 2.79 21.64
CA GLY A 303 9.37 3.27 22.06
C GLY A 303 9.58 3.18 23.57
N GLY A 304 8.53 3.43 24.35
CA GLY A 304 8.55 3.22 25.80
C GLY A 304 8.66 1.75 26.20
N ALA A 305 7.98 0.86 25.48
CA ALA A 305 8.05 -0.59 25.71
C ALA A 305 9.40 -1.18 25.30
N ARG A 306 10.02 -0.68 24.22
CA ARG A 306 11.35 -1.13 23.79
C ARG A 306 12.37 -1.04 24.90
N ARG A 307 12.45 0.13 25.55
CA ARG A 307 13.36 0.33 26.68
C ARG A 307 13.10 -0.65 27.83
N ILE A 308 11.82 -0.93 28.13
CA ILE A 308 11.43 -1.91 29.15
C ILE A 308 11.92 -3.32 28.78
N VAL A 309 11.84 -3.69 27.50
CA VAL A 309 12.31 -5.00 27.04
C VAL A 309 13.84 -5.11 27.10
N ASP A 310 14.53 -4.08 26.59
CA ASP A 310 16.00 -4.02 26.55
C ASP A 310 16.62 -4.06 27.96
N ASP A 311 16.04 -3.32 28.91
CA ASP A 311 16.56 -3.20 30.27
C ASP A 311 15.96 -4.26 31.22
N GLU A 312 14.68 -4.11 31.55
CA GLU A 312 14.05 -4.78 32.69
C GLU A 312 13.63 -6.22 32.37
N VAL A 313 13.08 -6.48 31.19
CA VAL A 313 12.69 -7.84 30.77
C VAL A 313 13.93 -8.72 30.61
N ARG A 314 14.95 -8.21 29.89
CA ARG A 314 16.23 -8.92 29.72
C ARG A 314 16.87 -9.26 31.07
N ALA A 315 16.95 -8.30 31.99
CA ALA A 315 17.54 -8.52 33.31
C ALA A 315 16.74 -9.53 34.15
N HIS A 316 15.42 -9.35 34.27
CA HIS A 316 14.62 -10.20 35.16
C HIS A 316 14.46 -11.63 34.65
N LEU A 317 14.43 -11.86 33.32
CA LEU A 317 14.30 -13.21 32.75
C LEU A 317 15.46 -14.14 33.15
N GLY A 318 16.65 -13.59 33.38
CA GLY A 318 17.83 -14.38 33.78
C GLY A 318 17.68 -15.09 35.13
N SER A 319 16.80 -14.61 36.01
CA SER A 319 16.54 -15.19 37.34
C SER A 319 15.05 -15.45 37.61
N TYR A 320 14.18 -15.31 36.61
CA TYR A 320 12.73 -15.38 36.80
C TYR A 320 12.27 -16.76 37.26
N GLY A 321 12.76 -17.82 36.63
CA GLY A 321 12.44 -19.20 36.98
C GLY A 321 12.88 -19.57 38.39
N SER A 322 14.06 -19.13 38.80
CA SER A 322 14.58 -19.35 40.16
C SER A 322 13.85 -18.52 41.23
N SER A 323 13.35 -17.32 40.87
CA SER A 323 12.68 -16.42 41.83
C SER A 323 11.16 -16.65 41.92
N ARG A 324 10.55 -17.34 40.95
CA ARG A 324 9.10 -17.60 40.89
C ARG A 324 8.82 -19.10 40.95
N VAL A 325 9.07 -19.69 42.11
CA VAL A 325 8.78 -21.11 42.38
C VAL A 325 7.35 -21.25 42.92
N ARG A 326 6.62 -22.25 42.42
CA ARG A 326 5.30 -22.60 42.99
C ARG A 326 5.53 -23.47 44.22
N PHE A 327 5.00 -23.04 45.36
CA PHE A 327 5.11 -23.81 46.61
C PHE A 327 4.11 -24.97 46.66
N GLN A 328 2.88 -24.78 46.15
CA GLN A 328 1.86 -25.83 46.15
C GLN A 328 0.99 -25.78 44.87
N PRO A 329 0.91 -26.89 44.10
CA PRO A 329 1.84 -28.02 44.13
C PRO A 329 3.28 -27.56 43.87
N ALA A 330 4.26 -28.20 44.53
CA ALA A 330 5.67 -27.86 44.38
C ALA A 330 6.11 -28.07 42.92
N GLY A 331 6.73 -27.06 42.32
CA GLY A 331 7.22 -27.18 40.95
C GLY A 331 7.79 -25.89 40.38
N GLN A 332 8.67 -26.06 39.40
CA GLN A 332 9.27 -24.96 38.65
C GLN A 332 8.46 -24.72 37.37
N VAL A 333 7.52 -23.78 37.45
CA VAL A 333 6.59 -23.46 36.34
C VAL A 333 7.25 -22.55 35.30
N PHE A 334 8.37 -21.92 35.65
CA PHE A 334 9.08 -20.95 34.82
C PHE A 334 10.57 -21.29 34.76
N ALA A 335 11.18 -21.06 33.61
CA ALA A 335 12.62 -21.21 33.42
C ALA A 335 13.32 -19.85 33.37
N ASN A 336 14.60 -19.83 33.73
CA ASN A 336 15.46 -18.70 33.45
C ASN A 336 15.75 -18.67 31.95
N ARG A 337 15.78 -17.47 31.35
CA ARG A 337 16.03 -17.29 29.93
C ARG A 337 16.85 -16.03 29.70
N GLN A 338 17.80 -16.11 28.77
CA GLN A 338 18.46 -14.93 28.25
C GLN A 338 17.77 -14.45 26.97
N LEU A 339 17.49 -13.15 26.92
CA LEU A 339 16.92 -12.50 25.75
C LEU A 339 18.07 -12.04 24.83
N ARG A 340 18.07 -12.48 23.58
CA ARG A 340 19.13 -12.19 22.59
C ARG A 340 18.69 -11.06 21.68
N GLU A 341 17.72 -11.34 20.82
CA GLU A 341 17.35 -10.49 19.68
C GLU A 341 15.97 -9.85 19.87
N ILE A 342 15.94 -8.52 19.75
CA ILE A 342 14.72 -7.71 19.80
C ILE A 342 14.57 -6.98 18.46
N GLN A 343 13.49 -7.29 17.74
CA GLN A 343 13.18 -6.68 16.47
C GLN A 343 12.10 -5.62 16.63
N GLU A 344 12.26 -4.47 15.97
CA GLU A 344 11.20 -3.47 15.84
C GLU A 344 10.63 -3.48 14.43
N LEU A 345 9.32 -3.33 14.29
CA LEU A 345 8.58 -3.34 13.04
C LEU A 345 7.62 -2.14 13.00
N THR A 346 8.12 -1.02 12.50
CA THR A 346 7.36 0.23 12.40
C THR A 346 7.35 0.76 10.97
N SER A 347 6.40 1.64 10.65
CA SER A 347 6.22 2.25 9.32
C SER A 347 7.44 3.01 8.78
N ARG A 348 8.50 3.17 9.59
CA ARG A 348 9.78 3.78 9.22
C ARG A 348 10.73 2.79 8.55
N TYR A 349 10.43 1.50 8.55
CA TYR A 349 11.27 0.48 7.92
C TYR A 349 11.11 0.55 6.41
N SER A 350 12.24 0.49 5.69
CA SER A 350 12.21 0.26 4.24
C SER A 350 11.72 -1.15 3.94
N THR A 351 11.19 -1.35 2.72
CA THR A 351 10.68 -2.65 2.24
C THR A 351 11.71 -3.78 2.43
N ASP A 352 12.99 -3.51 2.19
CA ASP A 352 14.08 -4.49 2.34
C ASP A 352 14.24 -4.97 3.78
N LYS A 353 14.13 -4.04 4.75
CA LYS A 353 14.23 -4.34 6.19
C LYS A 353 13.00 -5.10 6.69
N VAL A 354 11.82 -4.85 6.12
CA VAL A 354 10.61 -5.63 6.43
C VAL A 354 10.77 -7.09 5.97
N SER A 355 11.29 -7.30 4.76
CA SER A 355 11.59 -8.64 4.24
C SER A 355 12.65 -9.38 5.09
N GLU A 356 13.70 -8.68 5.52
CA GLU A 356 14.71 -9.26 6.42
C GLU A 356 14.08 -9.67 7.77
N ALA A 357 13.31 -8.76 8.38
CA ALA A 357 12.62 -9.06 9.63
C ALA A 357 11.63 -10.23 9.49
N ARG A 358 10.93 -10.37 8.36
CA ARG A 358 10.09 -11.54 8.04
C ARG A 358 10.89 -12.83 8.14
N THR A 359 12.03 -12.86 7.47
CA THR A 359 12.90 -14.04 7.40
C THR A 359 13.41 -14.41 8.79
N ARG A 360 13.86 -13.41 9.57
CA ARG A 360 14.35 -13.61 10.93
C ARG A 360 13.27 -14.11 11.89
N LEU A 361 12.02 -13.67 11.72
CA LEU A 361 10.89 -14.14 12.52
C LEU A 361 10.44 -15.56 12.16
N GLY A 362 10.69 -15.98 10.92
CA GLY A 362 10.44 -17.34 10.46
C GLY A 362 11.44 -18.39 10.96
N ARG A 363 12.61 -17.96 11.45
CA ARG A 363 13.65 -18.87 11.98
C ARG A 363 13.22 -19.52 13.31
N PRO A 364 13.47 -20.83 13.51
CA PRO A 364 13.35 -21.50 14.81
C PRO A 364 14.10 -20.76 15.92
N ALA A 365 13.56 -20.71 17.13
CA ALA A 365 14.14 -20.01 18.28
C ALA A 365 15.49 -20.60 18.72
N SER A 366 15.78 -21.85 18.37
CA SER A 366 17.08 -22.49 18.60
C SER A 366 18.20 -21.84 17.79
N GLU A 367 17.90 -21.19 16.67
CA GLU A 367 18.91 -20.50 15.87
C GLU A 367 19.43 -19.22 16.56
N LYS A 368 20.73 -18.94 16.37
CA LYS A 368 21.43 -17.83 17.02
C LYS A 368 20.82 -16.45 16.71
N ASN A 369 20.28 -16.27 15.52
CA ASN A 369 19.77 -14.99 15.01
C ASN A 369 18.23 -14.92 14.98
N ALA A 370 17.55 -15.86 15.64
CA ALA A 370 16.11 -15.87 15.75
C ALA A 370 15.63 -14.77 16.69
N VAL A 371 14.49 -14.17 16.37
CA VAL A 371 13.92 -13.06 17.15
C VAL A 371 13.24 -13.62 18.40
N ASP A 372 13.60 -13.11 19.58
CA ASP A 372 12.93 -13.48 20.83
C ASP A 372 11.71 -12.58 21.10
N VAL A 373 11.82 -11.28 20.80
CA VAL A 373 10.71 -10.32 20.94
C VAL A 373 10.63 -9.42 19.71
N ALA A 374 9.45 -9.34 19.10
CA ALA A 374 9.15 -8.40 18.03
C ALA A 374 8.18 -7.33 18.51
N LEU A 375 8.58 -6.06 18.45
CA LEU A 375 7.73 -4.93 18.79
C LEU A 375 7.19 -4.30 17.50
N ALA A 376 5.88 -4.32 17.30
CA ALA A 376 5.26 -3.92 16.05
C ALA A 376 4.10 -2.94 16.24
N THR A 377 3.84 -2.13 15.21
CA THR A 377 2.59 -1.38 15.04
C THR A 377 1.78 -1.96 13.87
N ASN A 378 0.88 -1.17 13.28
CA ASN A 378 0.03 -1.53 12.13
C ASN A 378 0.79 -2.10 10.93
N MET A 379 2.12 -1.98 10.84
CA MET A 379 2.85 -2.69 9.78
C MET A 379 2.66 -4.21 9.81
N ILE A 380 2.48 -4.81 10.99
CA ILE A 380 2.29 -6.26 11.07
C ILE A 380 0.92 -6.69 10.54
N SER A 381 -0.06 -5.78 10.51
CA SER A 381 -1.39 -6.09 10.01
C SER A 381 -1.42 -6.20 8.49
N VAL A 382 -0.37 -5.74 7.77
CA VAL A 382 -0.29 -5.75 6.30
C VAL A 382 0.79 -6.74 5.84
N GLY A 383 0.39 -7.78 5.10
CA GLY A 383 1.29 -8.55 4.22
C GLY A 383 2.43 -9.39 4.84
N LEU A 384 2.61 -9.44 6.16
CA LEU A 384 3.61 -10.33 6.78
C LEU A 384 3.02 -11.73 7.03
N ASP A 385 3.44 -12.70 6.21
CA ASP A 385 3.08 -14.10 6.38
C ASP A 385 4.23 -14.89 7.04
N ILE A 386 4.04 -15.25 8.32
CA ILE A 386 4.96 -16.09 9.10
C ILE A 386 4.12 -17.15 9.81
N GLY A 387 4.20 -18.40 9.35
CA GLY A 387 3.44 -19.51 9.95
C GLY A 387 3.90 -19.92 11.35
N ARG A 388 5.18 -19.65 11.69
CA ARG A 388 5.82 -20.05 12.94
C ARG A 388 5.23 -19.41 14.21
N LEU A 389 4.73 -18.17 14.16
CA LEU A 389 4.45 -17.40 15.38
C LEU A 389 3.18 -17.87 16.10
N GLY A 390 3.30 -18.16 17.40
CA GLY A 390 2.22 -18.63 18.27
C GLY A 390 1.86 -17.67 19.41
N LEU A 391 2.70 -16.69 19.76
CA LEU A 391 2.46 -15.80 20.90
C LEU A 391 2.35 -14.33 20.49
N MET A 392 1.26 -13.67 20.91
CA MET A 392 1.07 -12.24 20.72
C MET A 392 0.64 -11.53 22.01
N VAL A 393 1.23 -10.37 22.27
CA VAL A 393 0.83 -9.45 23.36
C VAL A 393 0.32 -8.15 22.73
N VAL A 394 -0.93 -7.78 23.00
CA VAL A 394 -1.55 -6.56 22.43
C VAL A 394 -1.64 -5.50 23.52
N GLN A 395 -0.97 -4.35 23.34
CA GLN A 395 -1.00 -3.27 24.32
C GLN A 395 -2.17 -2.30 24.06
N GLY A 396 -3.25 -2.49 24.81
CA GLY A 396 -4.49 -1.72 24.70
C GLY A 396 -5.32 -2.13 23.50
N GLN A 397 -6.62 -1.82 23.52
CA GLN A 397 -7.48 -2.11 22.38
C GLN A 397 -7.13 -1.17 21.20
N PRO A 398 -6.90 -1.71 19.98
CA PRO A 398 -6.76 -0.91 18.76
C PRO A 398 -7.95 0.00 18.49
N LYS A 399 -7.77 1.01 17.63
CA LYS A 399 -8.83 1.98 17.38
C LYS A 399 -10.02 1.34 16.69
N THR A 400 -9.77 0.37 15.81
CA THR A 400 -10.81 -0.34 15.07
C THR A 400 -10.79 -1.83 15.39
N ALA A 401 -11.96 -2.47 15.32
CA ALA A 401 -12.06 -3.93 15.46
C ALA A 401 -11.39 -4.66 14.29
N ALA A 402 -11.44 -4.07 13.08
CA ALA A 402 -10.75 -4.60 11.90
C ALA A 402 -9.22 -4.70 12.12
N GLU A 403 -8.59 -3.62 12.61
CA GLU A 403 -7.16 -3.58 12.93
C GLU A 403 -6.79 -4.66 13.98
N TYR A 404 -7.61 -4.82 15.01
CA TYR A 404 -7.42 -5.86 16.03
C TYR A 404 -7.48 -7.28 15.44
N ILE A 405 -8.48 -7.58 14.61
CA ILE A 405 -8.61 -8.90 13.96
C ILE A 405 -7.42 -9.17 13.05
N GLN A 406 -7.05 -8.20 12.22
CA GLN A 406 -5.94 -8.35 11.28
C GLN A 406 -4.61 -8.55 12.00
N ALA A 407 -4.32 -7.76 13.03
CA ALA A 407 -3.10 -7.89 13.82
C ALA A 407 -3.06 -9.25 14.55
N THR A 408 -4.14 -9.63 15.24
CA THR A 408 -4.17 -10.87 16.04
C THR A 408 -4.26 -12.14 15.20
N SER A 409 -4.73 -12.05 13.95
CA SER A 409 -4.69 -13.17 13.00
C SER A 409 -3.27 -13.56 12.55
N ARG A 410 -2.24 -12.75 12.86
CA ARG A 410 -0.84 -13.00 12.48
C ARG A 410 -0.14 -14.08 13.30
N VAL A 411 -0.71 -14.50 14.42
CA VAL A 411 -0.26 -15.67 15.18
C VAL A 411 -1.27 -16.80 15.06
N GLY A 412 -0.85 -18.06 15.27
CA GLY A 412 -1.77 -19.20 15.24
C GLY A 412 -2.32 -19.51 13.84
N ARG A 413 -1.47 -19.42 12.80
CA ARG A 413 -1.87 -19.66 11.40
C ARG A 413 -1.80 -21.14 11.01
N GLU A 414 -0.89 -21.90 11.62
CA GLU A 414 -0.75 -23.34 11.39
C GLU A 414 -1.50 -24.12 12.48
N ALA A 415 -2.22 -25.18 12.09
CA ALA A 415 -3.03 -25.97 13.02
C ALA A 415 -2.20 -26.61 14.16
N ALA A 416 -0.95 -26.99 13.86
CA ALA A 416 -0.02 -27.56 14.84
C ALA A 416 0.56 -26.51 15.82
N LYS A 417 0.33 -25.21 15.57
CA LYS A 417 0.93 -24.09 16.31
C LYS A 417 -0.17 -23.10 16.75
N PRO A 418 -1.09 -23.48 17.65
CA PRO A 418 -2.23 -22.63 18.01
C PRO A 418 -1.79 -21.29 18.63
N GLY A 419 -2.51 -20.21 18.35
CA GLY A 419 -2.15 -18.88 18.83
C GLY A 419 -2.59 -18.60 20.27
N LEU A 420 -1.74 -17.96 21.06
CA LEU A 420 -2.08 -17.33 22.33
C LEU A 420 -1.99 -15.81 22.17
N VAL A 421 -3.13 -15.12 22.28
CA VAL A 421 -3.22 -13.66 22.18
C VAL A 421 -3.58 -13.09 23.55
N VAL A 422 -2.68 -12.30 24.13
CA VAL A 422 -2.88 -11.67 25.44
C VAL A 422 -3.04 -10.16 25.28
N THR A 423 -4.25 -9.67 25.49
CA THR A 423 -4.61 -8.25 25.32
C THR A 423 -4.58 -7.53 26.66
N LEU A 424 -3.65 -6.60 26.80
CA LEU A 424 -3.40 -5.82 28.01
C LEU A 424 -4.23 -4.55 27.99
N LEU A 425 -5.29 -4.50 28.79
CA LEU A 425 -6.28 -3.43 28.78
C LEU A 425 -6.06 -2.48 29.96
N ASN A 426 -5.96 -1.19 29.68
CA ASN A 426 -5.80 -0.17 30.71
C ASN A 426 -7.16 0.23 31.29
N VAL A 427 -7.48 -0.21 32.51
CA VAL A 427 -8.76 0.11 33.17
C VAL A 427 -9.04 1.60 33.35
N HIS A 428 -8.00 2.44 33.32
CA HIS A 428 -8.13 3.90 33.43
C HIS A 428 -8.51 4.56 32.10
N LYS A 429 -8.40 3.85 30.97
CA LYS A 429 -8.92 4.31 29.67
C LYS A 429 -10.35 3.77 29.54
N PRO A 430 -11.39 4.63 29.44
CA PRO A 430 -12.79 4.18 29.37
C PRO A 430 -13.05 3.14 28.26
N ARG A 431 -12.44 3.31 27.09
CA ARG A 431 -12.53 2.35 25.98
C ARG A 431 -11.99 0.97 26.36
N ASP A 432 -10.76 0.90 26.86
CA ASP A 432 -10.14 -0.38 27.23
C ASP A 432 -10.91 -1.06 28.37
N ARG A 433 -11.43 -0.29 29.33
CA ARG A 433 -12.30 -0.80 30.40
C ARG A 433 -13.56 -1.46 29.85
N MET A 434 -14.28 -0.78 28.95
CA MET A 434 -15.46 -1.34 28.29
C MET A 434 -15.12 -2.64 27.56
N HIS A 435 -14.01 -2.66 26.81
CA HIS A 435 -13.56 -3.87 26.11
C HIS A 435 -13.21 -5.01 27.07
N TYR A 436 -12.64 -4.71 28.23
CA TYR A 436 -12.35 -5.71 29.26
C TYR A 436 -13.63 -6.30 29.85
N GLU A 437 -14.59 -5.44 30.22
CA GLU A 437 -15.88 -5.86 30.79
C GLU A 437 -16.68 -6.72 29.80
N GLN A 438 -16.54 -6.47 28.49
CA GLN A 438 -17.25 -7.20 27.43
C GLN A 438 -16.37 -8.22 26.69
N PHE A 439 -15.18 -8.56 27.20
CA PHE A 439 -14.13 -9.25 26.42
C PHE A 439 -14.61 -10.53 25.74
N ARG A 440 -15.32 -11.40 26.48
CA ARG A 440 -15.85 -12.67 25.94
C ARG A 440 -16.93 -12.45 24.88
N ALA A 441 -17.85 -11.52 25.13
CA ALA A 441 -18.94 -11.21 24.21
C ALA A 441 -18.41 -10.59 22.91
N PHE A 442 -17.42 -9.70 23.02
CA PHE A 442 -16.70 -9.13 21.90
C PHE A 442 -16.04 -10.24 21.06
N HIS A 443 -15.20 -11.11 21.64
CA HIS A 443 -14.51 -12.16 20.87
C HIS A 443 -15.45 -13.21 20.25
N ARG A 444 -16.59 -13.51 20.90
CA ARG A 444 -17.62 -14.40 20.32
C ARG A 444 -18.32 -13.81 19.09
N SER A 445 -18.26 -12.49 18.90
CA SER A 445 -19.00 -11.78 17.86
C SER A 445 -18.20 -10.68 17.18
N PHE A 446 -16.87 -10.75 17.20
CA PHE A 446 -15.97 -9.64 16.82
C PHE A 446 -16.14 -9.13 15.38
N TYR A 447 -16.58 -9.97 14.43
CA TYR A 447 -16.93 -9.52 13.07
C TYR A 447 -18.14 -8.57 13.04
N ARG A 448 -19.04 -8.65 14.02
CA ARG A 448 -20.14 -7.68 14.19
C ARG A 448 -19.62 -6.29 14.57
N ALA A 449 -18.51 -6.25 15.29
CA ALA A 449 -17.88 -5.01 15.74
C ALA A 449 -17.04 -4.34 14.64
N VAL A 450 -16.77 -5.02 13.52
CA VAL A 450 -16.09 -4.43 12.36
C VAL A 450 -16.90 -3.23 11.88
N GLU A 451 -16.21 -2.10 11.82
CA GLU A 451 -16.75 -0.83 11.40
C GLU A 451 -17.14 -0.88 9.92
N ALA A 452 -18.23 -0.20 9.56
CA ALA A 452 -18.52 0.01 8.15
C ALA A 452 -17.55 1.07 7.61
N THR A 453 -16.64 0.64 6.73
CA THR A 453 -15.78 1.54 5.97
C THR A 453 -16.63 2.45 5.09
N SER A 454 -16.40 3.75 5.17
CA SER A 454 -17.07 4.73 4.32
C SER A 454 -16.05 5.39 3.39
N VAL A 455 -16.51 5.66 2.17
CA VAL A 455 -15.83 6.48 1.17
C VAL A 455 -16.85 7.43 0.57
N THR A 456 -16.48 8.71 0.43
CA THR A 456 -17.38 9.79 -0.02
C THR A 456 -16.72 10.65 -1.11
N PRO A 457 -16.49 10.09 -2.33
CA PRO A 457 -15.67 10.74 -3.35
C PRO A 457 -16.16 12.12 -3.78
N PHE A 458 -17.47 12.34 -3.77
CA PHE A 458 -18.08 13.60 -4.20
C PHE A 458 -18.34 14.61 -3.07
N SER A 459 -17.79 14.36 -1.88
CA SER A 459 -17.81 15.35 -0.80
C SER A 459 -17.02 16.62 -1.17
N THR A 460 -17.44 17.78 -0.67
CA THR A 460 -16.85 19.09 -1.02
C THR A 460 -15.32 19.11 -0.89
N ARG A 461 -14.77 18.55 0.19
CA ARG A 461 -13.32 18.51 0.42
C ARG A 461 -12.58 17.55 -0.51
N ALA A 462 -13.23 16.47 -0.93
CA ALA A 462 -12.66 15.57 -1.93
C ALA A 462 -12.62 16.25 -3.30
N LEU A 463 -13.69 16.96 -3.67
CA LEU A 463 -13.77 17.74 -4.90
C LEU A 463 -12.70 18.85 -4.94
N ASP A 464 -12.55 19.60 -3.84
CA ASP A 464 -11.48 20.62 -3.68
C ASP A 464 -10.09 20.05 -3.99
N ARG A 465 -9.88 18.78 -3.65
CA ARG A 465 -8.57 18.17 -3.60
C ARG A 465 -8.17 17.42 -4.86
N ALA A 466 -9.12 16.81 -5.55
CA ALA A 466 -8.80 15.86 -6.62
C ALA A 466 -9.68 15.97 -7.87
N LEU A 467 -10.74 16.81 -7.87
CA LEU A 467 -11.63 16.92 -9.04
C LEU A 467 -10.88 17.41 -10.29
N ALA A 468 -10.06 18.46 -10.15
CA ALA A 468 -9.28 19.00 -11.26
C ALA A 468 -8.30 17.98 -11.85
N ALA A 469 -7.55 17.28 -10.98
CA ALA A 469 -6.63 16.24 -11.41
C ALA A 469 -7.35 15.05 -12.07
N THR A 470 -8.52 14.67 -11.56
CA THR A 470 -9.38 13.63 -12.14
C THR A 470 -9.89 14.05 -13.53
N MET A 471 -10.38 15.29 -13.66
CA MET A 471 -10.86 15.85 -14.92
C MET A 471 -9.74 15.92 -15.97
N VAL A 472 -8.56 16.44 -15.59
CA VAL A 472 -7.40 16.50 -16.47
C VAL A 472 -6.97 15.09 -16.90
N SER A 473 -6.91 14.13 -15.97
CA SER A 473 -6.59 12.73 -16.30
C SER A 473 -7.55 12.16 -17.34
N ALA A 474 -8.85 12.35 -17.12
CA ALA A 474 -9.88 11.81 -17.99
C ALA A 474 -9.86 12.46 -19.37
N ILE A 475 -9.87 13.80 -19.46
CA ILE A 475 -9.88 14.52 -20.74
C ILE A 475 -8.60 14.22 -21.55
N ARG A 476 -7.43 14.31 -20.91
CA ARG A 476 -6.13 14.12 -21.56
C ARG A 476 -5.97 12.75 -22.21
N HIS A 477 -6.50 11.70 -21.58
CA HIS A 477 -6.32 10.32 -22.03
C HIS A 477 -7.53 9.75 -22.78
N PHE A 478 -8.69 10.40 -22.68
CA PHE A 478 -9.88 10.04 -23.47
C PHE A 478 -9.72 10.49 -24.93
N GLU A 479 -9.18 11.69 -25.14
CA GLU A 479 -8.93 12.25 -26.46
C GLU A 479 -7.43 12.11 -26.84
N PRO A 480 -7.08 11.25 -27.80
CA PRO A 480 -5.69 11.07 -28.23
C PRO A 480 -4.98 12.38 -28.61
N GLY A 481 -5.69 13.33 -29.22
CA GLY A 481 -5.12 14.63 -29.59
C GLY A 481 -4.61 15.46 -28.42
N LEU A 482 -5.16 15.26 -27.22
CA LEU A 482 -4.80 15.98 -26.00
C LEU A 482 -3.74 15.27 -25.15
N THR A 483 -3.40 14.02 -25.46
CA THR A 483 -2.44 13.23 -24.65
C THR A 483 -1.03 13.83 -24.60
N PRO A 484 -0.44 14.36 -25.70
CA PRO A 484 0.89 14.96 -25.69
C PRO A 484 1.01 16.11 -24.68
N ASN A 485 2.21 16.32 -24.13
CA ASN A 485 2.39 17.25 -23.02
C ASN A 485 2.14 18.71 -23.42
N GLU A 486 2.38 19.04 -24.68
CA GLU A 486 2.28 20.36 -25.30
C GLU A 486 0.84 20.74 -25.69
N LYS A 487 -0.10 19.80 -25.59
CA LYS A 487 -1.48 19.95 -26.10
C LYS A 487 -2.46 20.49 -25.07
N ALA A 488 -1.95 20.95 -23.92
CA ALA A 488 -2.77 21.47 -22.83
C ALA A 488 -3.58 22.72 -23.22
N SER A 489 -3.20 23.45 -24.26
CA SER A 489 -3.93 24.63 -24.74
C SER A 489 -5.10 24.32 -25.67
N GLU A 490 -5.21 23.09 -26.18
CA GLU A 490 -6.18 22.73 -27.23
C GLU A 490 -7.52 22.25 -26.67
N VAL A 491 -7.70 22.25 -25.34
CA VAL A 491 -8.89 21.71 -24.66
C VAL A 491 -10.22 22.30 -25.16
N ALA A 492 -10.23 23.58 -25.57
CA ALA A 492 -11.42 24.25 -26.11
C ALA A 492 -11.94 23.63 -27.42
N GLN A 493 -11.10 22.87 -28.13
CA GLN A 493 -11.44 22.24 -29.41
C GLN A 493 -12.03 20.83 -29.23
N HIS A 494 -12.05 20.30 -28.00
CA HIS A 494 -12.37 18.90 -27.71
C HIS A 494 -13.52 18.76 -26.70
N ASP A 495 -14.62 19.46 -26.96
CA ASP A 495 -15.86 19.36 -26.17
C ASP A 495 -16.39 17.93 -25.95
N PRO A 496 -16.33 17.00 -26.92
CA PRO A 496 -16.78 15.63 -26.71
C PRO A 496 -16.06 14.91 -25.55
N ALA A 497 -14.77 15.20 -25.35
CA ALA A 497 -14.01 14.61 -24.25
C ALA A 497 -14.53 15.10 -22.90
N PHE A 498 -14.84 16.39 -22.78
CA PHE A 498 -15.43 16.95 -21.57
C PHE A 498 -16.83 16.37 -21.30
N LEU A 499 -17.67 16.25 -22.33
CA LEU A 499 -19.00 15.66 -22.19
C LEU A 499 -18.95 14.20 -21.72
N ALA A 500 -17.97 13.42 -22.19
CA ALA A 500 -17.75 12.06 -21.70
C ALA A 500 -17.39 12.03 -20.20
N VAL A 501 -16.59 12.99 -19.73
CA VAL A 501 -16.27 13.12 -18.28
C VAL A 501 -17.50 13.51 -17.47
N VAL A 502 -18.29 14.48 -17.94
CA VAL A 502 -19.54 14.89 -17.30
C VAL A 502 -20.49 13.71 -17.16
N GLU A 503 -20.65 12.92 -18.21
CA GLU A 503 -21.51 11.74 -18.18
C GLU A 503 -20.97 10.68 -17.21
N ALA A 504 -19.67 10.37 -17.25
CA ALA A 504 -19.07 9.41 -16.33
C ALA A 504 -19.25 9.80 -14.85
N VAL A 505 -19.06 11.08 -14.53
CA VAL A 505 -19.24 11.63 -13.18
C VAL A 505 -20.72 11.57 -12.77
N ARG A 506 -21.63 12.07 -13.62
CA ARG A 506 -23.08 12.02 -13.39
C ARG A 506 -23.54 10.59 -13.10
N SER A 507 -23.20 9.68 -14.02
CA SER A 507 -23.51 8.26 -13.93
C SER A 507 -23.01 7.63 -12.61
N LYS A 508 -21.76 7.92 -12.19
CA LYS A 508 -21.22 7.38 -10.93
C LYS A 508 -21.89 7.99 -9.70
N MET A 509 -22.18 9.29 -9.70
CA MET A 509 -22.88 9.97 -8.62
C MET A 509 -24.30 9.42 -8.44
N THR A 510 -25.04 9.24 -9.53
CA THR A 510 -26.37 8.63 -9.53
C THR A 510 -26.32 7.22 -8.95
N ARG A 511 -25.37 6.37 -9.41
CA ARG A 511 -25.19 5.03 -8.85
C ARG A 511 -24.82 5.06 -7.37
N SER A 512 -24.09 6.06 -6.91
CA SER A 512 -23.71 6.23 -5.50
C SER A 512 -24.87 6.72 -4.62
N GLY A 513 -26.01 7.10 -5.21
CA GLY A 513 -27.18 7.62 -4.51
C GLY A 513 -27.09 9.10 -4.15
N ALA A 514 -26.31 9.89 -4.89
CA ALA A 514 -26.25 11.34 -4.72
C ALA A 514 -27.59 11.98 -5.16
N SER A 515 -27.99 13.04 -4.45
CA SER A 515 -29.15 13.86 -4.83
C SER A 515 -28.89 14.66 -6.10
N GLN A 516 -29.95 15.07 -6.81
CA GLN A 516 -29.81 15.88 -8.02
C GLN A 516 -29.04 17.19 -7.74
N ALA A 517 -29.32 17.85 -6.60
CA ALA A 517 -28.60 19.06 -6.20
C ALA A 517 -27.08 18.83 -5.94
N GLU A 518 -26.69 17.65 -5.46
CA GLU A 518 -25.27 17.29 -5.31
C GLU A 518 -24.61 17.06 -6.67
N ILE A 519 -25.33 16.40 -7.58
CA ILE A 519 -24.88 16.17 -8.96
C ILE A 519 -24.67 17.52 -9.65
N ASP A 520 -25.69 18.38 -9.67
CA ASP A 520 -25.63 19.68 -10.36
C ASP A 520 -24.45 20.53 -9.84
N ARG A 521 -24.28 20.63 -8.51
CA ARG A 521 -23.11 21.33 -7.93
C ARG A 521 -21.77 20.76 -8.36
N CYS A 522 -21.65 19.44 -8.50
CA CYS A 522 -20.42 18.82 -8.96
C CYS A 522 -20.17 19.11 -10.44
N LEU A 523 -21.22 19.09 -11.26
CA LEU A 523 -21.14 19.37 -12.69
C LEU A 523 -20.84 20.84 -12.96
N ASP A 524 -21.46 21.77 -12.23
CA ASP A 524 -21.15 23.21 -12.28
C ASP A 524 -19.67 23.45 -11.96
N ARG A 525 -19.14 22.72 -10.98
CA ARG A 525 -17.72 22.80 -10.62
C ARG A 525 -16.80 22.24 -11.71
N LEU A 526 -17.19 21.15 -12.38
CA LEU A 526 -16.45 20.65 -13.54
C LEU A 526 -16.44 21.67 -14.69
N GLN A 527 -17.57 22.32 -14.94
CA GLN A 527 -17.68 23.37 -15.95
C GLN A 527 -16.77 24.56 -15.59
N ALA A 528 -16.84 25.06 -14.36
CA ALA A 528 -15.97 26.14 -13.89
C ALA A 528 -14.47 25.79 -13.99
N LEU A 529 -14.11 24.52 -13.75
CA LEU A 529 -12.74 24.05 -13.95
C LEU A 529 -12.36 24.02 -15.43
N LYS A 530 -13.25 23.60 -16.33
CA LYS A 530 -12.99 23.65 -17.78
C LYS A 530 -12.79 25.08 -18.25
N ASP A 531 -13.67 25.99 -17.85
CA ASP A 531 -13.60 27.40 -18.24
C ASP A 531 -12.30 28.03 -17.75
N ALA A 532 -11.94 27.81 -16.47
CA ALA A 532 -10.67 28.26 -15.93
C ALA A 532 -9.45 27.66 -16.67
N TRP A 533 -9.53 26.40 -17.12
CA TRP A 533 -8.47 25.81 -17.95
C TRP A 533 -8.35 26.57 -19.28
N ILE A 534 -9.46 26.78 -19.98
CA ILE A 534 -9.48 27.50 -21.27
C ILE A 534 -8.91 28.91 -21.11
N ASP A 535 -9.30 29.63 -20.06
CA ASP A 535 -8.82 30.99 -19.77
C ASP A 535 -7.32 31.03 -19.45
N ILE A 536 -6.84 30.07 -18.67
CA ILE A 536 -5.40 29.92 -18.39
C ILE A 536 -4.63 29.63 -19.67
N ALA A 537 -5.15 28.73 -20.51
CA ALA A 537 -4.53 28.35 -21.77
C ALA A 537 -4.47 29.53 -22.75
N SER A 538 -5.57 30.25 -22.94
CA SER A 538 -5.66 31.40 -23.85
C SER A 538 -4.73 32.53 -23.38
N THR A 539 -4.75 32.85 -22.09
CA THR A 539 -3.86 33.87 -21.50
C THR A 539 -2.40 33.50 -21.70
N GLN A 540 -2.02 32.25 -21.42
CA GLN A 540 -0.64 31.81 -21.55
C GLN A 540 -0.17 31.78 -23.00
N THR A 541 -1.03 31.38 -23.94
CA THR A 541 -0.66 31.25 -25.36
C THR A 541 -0.81 32.54 -26.16
N SER A 542 -1.47 33.57 -25.61
CA SER A 542 -1.67 34.88 -26.28
C SER A 542 -0.37 35.55 -26.75
N GLY A 543 0.72 35.38 -26.00
CA GLY A 543 2.06 35.87 -26.35
C GLY A 543 2.95 34.88 -27.12
N GLY A 544 2.41 33.74 -27.57
CA GLY A 544 3.17 32.66 -28.20
C GLY A 544 3.99 31.80 -27.23
N ASP A 545 3.83 32.00 -25.92
CA ASP A 545 4.50 31.20 -24.90
C ASP A 545 3.95 29.76 -24.89
N PRO A 546 4.80 28.75 -24.60
CA PRO A 546 4.36 27.37 -24.52
C PRO A 546 3.47 27.15 -23.29
N PHE A 547 2.44 26.32 -23.45
CA PHE A 547 1.60 25.85 -22.35
C PHE A 547 1.53 24.33 -22.34
N LYS A 548 1.98 23.71 -21.23
CA LYS A 548 2.11 22.26 -21.10
C LYS A 548 1.30 21.72 -19.93
N TYR A 549 1.06 20.40 -19.88
CA TYR A 549 0.50 19.78 -18.68
C TYR A 549 1.51 19.78 -17.51
N ALA A 550 2.76 19.40 -17.78
CA ALA A 550 3.81 19.16 -16.79
C ALA A 550 5.21 19.51 -17.34
N ASN A 551 6.25 19.27 -16.52
CA ASN A 551 7.69 19.37 -16.89
C ASN A 551 8.10 20.72 -17.50
N GLU A 552 7.53 21.79 -16.97
CA GLU A 552 7.80 23.17 -17.37
C GLU A 552 7.74 24.08 -16.13
N GLN A 553 8.17 25.33 -16.24
CA GLN A 553 8.03 26.30 -15.16
C GLN A 553 6.57 26.40 -14.67
N PRO A 554 6.30 26.60 -13.37
CA PRO A 554 4.94 26.64 -12.81
C PRO A 554 3.96 27.55 -13.57
N VAL A 555 4.45 28.70 -14.03
CA VAL A 555 3.70 29.67 -14.84
C VAL A 555 3.32 29.16 -16.24
N ARG A 556 4.08 28.25 -16.83
CA ARG A 556 3.90 27.73 -18.19
C ARG A 556 3.29 26.32 -18.22
N ARG A 557 2.81 25.81 -17.09
CA ARG A 557 2.12 24.52 -16.99
C ARG A 557 0.74 24.62 -16.36
N LEU A 558 -0.14 23.69 -16.70
CA LEU A 558 -1.47 23.56 -16.10
C LEU A 558 -1.36 23.02 -14.67
N LEU A 559 -0.84 21.81 -14.53
CA LEU A 559 -0.82 21.09 -13.26
C LEU A 559 0.21 21.70 -12.30
N GLN A 560 -0.22 21.95 -11.07
CA GLN A 560 0.60 22.56 -10.04
C GLN A 560 0.90 21.56 -8.93
N ASP A 561 2.16 21.52 -8.48
CA ASP A 561 2.50 20.79 -7.27
C ASP A 561 1.96 21.61 -6.08
N PRO A 562 1.58 20.99 -4.95
CA PRO A 562 1.04 21.70 -3.78
C PRO A 562 1.94 22.83 -3.25
N GLN A 563 3.25 22.77 -3.53
CA GLN A 563 4.25 23.72 -3.06
C GLN A 563 4.83 24.62 -4.17
N SER A 564 4.41 24.45 -5.44
CA SER A 564 4.99 25.20 -6.56
C SER A 564 4.35 26.56 -6.81
N GLN A 565 3.48 27.02 -5.90
CA GLN A 565 2.77 28.30 -6.05
C GLN A 565 3.73 29.47 -5.87
N GLN A 566 3.76 30.37 -6.85
CA GLN A 566 4.55 31.60 -6.81
C GLN A 566 3.63 32.80 -6.57
N ALA A 567 4.16 33.87 -5.96
CA ALA A 567 3.37 35.05 -5.56
C ALA A 567 2.73 35.79 -6.74
N ASN A 568 3.31 35.68 -7.93
CA ASN A 568 2.87 36.31 -9.18
C ASN A 568 1.97 35.42 -10.04
N MET A 569 1.54 34.25 -9.56
CA MET A 569 0.64 33.38 -10.31
C MET A 569 -0.82 33.83 -10.16
N ALA A 570 -1.56 33.78 -11.27
CA ALA A 570 -2.99 34.02 -11.29
C ALA A 570 -3.71 33.08 -10.30
N PRO A 571 -4.67 33.56 -9.48
CA PRO A 571 -5.33 32.76 -8.45
C PRO A 571 -5.96 31.45 -8.96
N GLU A 572 -6.44 31.45 -10.20
CA GLU A 572 -7.10 30.35 -10.90
C GLU A 572 -6.16 29.14 -11.06
N ARG A 573 -4.83 29.36 -11.07
CA ARG A 573 -3.82 28.28 -11.11
C ARG A 573 -3.91 27.36 -9.89
N ARG A 574 -4.43 27.85 -8.77
CA ARG A 574 -4.62 27.05 -7.54
C ARG A 574 -5.68 25.97 -7.72
N LEU A 575 -6.58 26.12 -8.69
CA LEU A 575 -7.61 25.13 -9.00
C LEU A 575 -7.02 23.83 -9.55
N PHE A 576 -5.82 23.88 -10.15
CA PHE A 576 -5.14 22.73 -10.78
C PHE A 576 -3.99 22.18 -9.93
N ILE A 577 -4.07 22.35 -8.60
CA ILE A 577 -3.16 21.66 -7.68
C ILE A 577 -3.45 20.16 -7.73
N ALA A 578 -2.45 19.36 -8.11
CA ALA A 578 -2.53 17.91 -8.15
C ALA A 578 -1.39 17.33 -7.30
N GLY A 579 -1.73 16.44 -6.36
CA GLY A 579 -0.70 15.67 -5.63
C GLY A 579 0.02 14.70 -6.56
N ARG A 580 1.23 14.29 -6.19
CA ARG A 580 1.96 13.17 -6.84
C ARG A 580 1.85 11.87 -6.05
N SER A 581 1.16 11.92 -4.91
CA SER A 581 0.86 10.79 -4.04
C SER A 581 -0.58 10.89 -3.54
N MET A 582 -1.26 9.75 -3.45
CA MET A 582 -2.62 9.70 -2.90
C MET A 582 -2.63 9.93 -1.38
N ARG A 583 -1.47 9.72 -0.74
CA ARG A 583 -1.23 9.95 0.70
C ARG A 583 -0.90 11.39 1.05
N ASP A 584 -0.72 12.28 0.08
CA ASP A 584 -0.55 13.72 0.36
C ASP A 584 -1.78 14.31 1.09
N THR A 585 -2.88 13.53 1.18
CA THR A 585 -4.09 13.74 2.00
C THR A 585 -3.86 13.74 3.50
N GLU A 586 -2.78 13.15 3.99
CA GLU A 586 -2.37 13.26 5.39
C GLU A 586 -1.70 14.63 5.63
N PRO A 587 -2.00 15.35 6.73
CA PRO A 587 -1.33 16.61 7.03
C PRO A 587 0.16 16.33 7.31
N ALA A 588 1.00 16.43 6.29
CA ALA A 588 2.44 16.46 6.46
C ALA A 588 2.84 17.84 7.00
N ALA A 589 2.99 17.97 8.32
CA ALA A 589 3.66 19.12 8.90
C ALA A 589 5.16 19.01 8.60
N LEU A 590 5.64 19.80 7.63
CA LEU A 590 7.07 19.98 7.40
C LEU A 590 7.65 20.80 8.56
N LEU A 591 8.29 20.11 9.50
CA LEU A 591 9.06 20.73 10.57
C LEU A 591 10.43 21.12 10.02
N ARG A 592 10.68 22.44 9.92
CA ARG A 592 12.02 22.96 9.66
C ARG A 592 12.77 22.99 11.00
N LEU A 593 13.61 22.00 11.24
CA LEU A 593 14.44 21.96 12.45
C LEU A 593 15.36 23.18 12.45
N ARG A 594 15.24 23.99 13.49
CA ARG A 594 16.17 25.08 13.78
C ARG A 594 16.94 24.74 15.04
N THR A 595 18.20 25.15 15.08
CA THR A 595 18.97 25.18 16.32
C THR A 595 18.29 26.09 17.34
N PRO A 596 18.62 26.00 18.64
CA PRO A 596 18.12 26.95 19.65
C PRO A 596 18.41 28.41 19.31
N THR A 597 19.40 28.67 18.46
CA THR A 597 19.79 30.01 17.98
C THR A 597 19.07 30.42 16.68
N GLY A 598 18.14 29.61 16.15
CA GLY A 598 17.32 29.94 14.99
C GLY A 598 17.96 29.66 13.62
N GLN A 599 19.18 29.12 13.59
CA GLN A 599 19.81 28.66 12.34
C GLN A 599 19.20 27.34 11.88
N SER A 600 19.19 27.07 10.58
CA SER A 600 18.72 25.77 10.06
C SER A 600 19.69 24.67 10.51
N PHE A 601 19.15 23.51 10.89
CA PHE A 601 19.97 22.31 11.11
C PHE A 601 20.61 21.81 9.82
#